data_AF-A0A0V8M0I2-F1
#
_entry.id   AF-A0A0V8M0I2-F1
#
_cell.length_a   1.000
_cell.length_b   1.000
_cell.length_c   1.000
_cell.angle_alpha   90.00
_cell.angle_beta   90.00
_cell.angle_gamma   90.00
#
_symmetry.space_group_name_H-M   'P 1'
#
loop_
_entity.id
_entity.type
_entity.pdbx_description
1 polymer ?
#
loop_
_entity_poly.entity_id
_entity_poly.type
_entity_poly.pdbx_seq_one_letter_code
_entity_poly.pdbx_strand_id
1 'polypeptide(L)'
;MELDWHKYIEIAGKFQHKAKHEDREDLRQDIILKLAEVASNNGHEPFNEGAMVRVASYTVMSYWRDLMRKPTMLRLSGEVNNGNGDGETSELWQTLADDKALDLEAWQDAKRWLLGCPRALVKIAHKRANGETLTNKERAYFSRLRTRELKKYQQKVSITCCV
;
A
#
# COMPACT_ATOMS: atom_id res chain seq x y z
N MET A 1 38.61 -11.70 -6.91
CA MET A 1 38.36 -11.81 -5.46
C MET A 1 37.85 -13.21 -5.21
N GLU A 2 38.60 -14.02 -4.49
CA GLU A 2 38.20 -15.40 -4.19
C GLU A 2 37.19 -15.35 -3.03
N LEU A 3 35.97 -15.84 -3.24
CA LEU A 3 34.94 -15.87 -2.20
C LEU A 3 35.17 -17.09 -1.29
N ASP A 4 35.25 -16.85 0.01
CA ASP A 4 35.46 -17.91 1.02
C ASP A 4 34.12 -18.46 1.52
N TRP A 5 33.51 -19.29 0.68
CA TRP A 5 32.22 -19.91 0.96
C TRP A 5 32.23 -20.75 2.25
N HIS A 6 33.36 -21.39 2.56
CA HIS A 6 33.47 -22.22 3.75
C HIS A 6 33.29 -21.39 5.03
N LYS A 7 33.94 -20.22 5.11
CA LYS A 7 33.77 -19.31 6.26
C LYS A 7 32.35 -18.77 6.36
N TYR A 8 31.73 -18.44 5.23
CA TYR A 8 30.34 -17.95 5.22
C TYR A 8 29.36 -19.00 5.75
N ILE A 9 29.51 -20.26 5.36
CA ILE A 9 28.69 -21.36 5.85
C ILE A 9 28.88 -21.57 7.36
N GLU A 10 30.13 -21.53 7.85
CA GLU A 10 30.42 -21.69 9.27
C GLU A 10 29.75 -20.59 10.10
N ILE A 11 29.90 -19.33 9.68
CA ILE A 11 29.31 -18.18 10.35
C ILE A 11 27.78 -18.25 10.27
N ALA A 12 27.20 -18.51 9.11
CA ALA A 12 25.75 -18.60 8.97
C ALA A 12 25.16 -19.73 9.84
N GLY A 13 25.86 -20.87 9.95
CA GLY A 13 25.48 -21.97 10.84
C GLY A 13 25.41 -21.56 12.32
N LYS A 14 26.26 -20.63 12.77
CA LYS A 14 26.21 -20.07 14.14
C LYS A 14 24.95 -19.22 14.38
N PHE A 15 24.31 -18.67 13.34
CA PHE A 15 23.18 -17.74 13.48
C PHE A 15 21.82 -18.34 13.09
N GLN A 16 21.78 -19.46 12.36
CA GLN A 16 20.52 -20.07 11.85
C GLN A 16 19.46 -20.30 12.93
N HIS A 17 19.87 -20.66 14.15
CA HIS A 17 18.96 -20.99 15.25
C HIS A 17 18.21 -19.78 15.83
N LYS A 18 18.57 -18.55 15.43
CA LYS A 18 17.93 -17.31 15.86
C LYS A 18 16.64 -16.98 15.11
N ALA A 19 16.34 -17.67 14.01
CA ALA A 19 15.05 -17.58 13.31
C ALA A 19 14.01 -18.54 13.90
N LYS A 20 12.75 -18.38 13.48
CA LYS A 20 11.69 -19.38 13.70
C LYS A 20 12.17 -20.73 13.16
N HIS A 21 11.73 -21.83 13.78
CA HIS A 21 12.18 -23.18 13.42
C HIS A 21 12.02 -23.50 11.92
N GLU A 22 10.92 -23.06 11.32
CA GLU A 22 10.61 -23.24 9.89
C GLU A 22 11.61 -22.51 8.98
N ASP A 23 12.09 -21.33 9.40
CA ASP A 23 12.86 -20.40 8.56
C ASP A 23 14.38 -20.48 8.81
N ARG A 24 14.86 -21.47 9.58
CA ARG A 24 16.28 -21.55 9.97
C ARG A 24 17.21 -21.70 8.76
N GLU A 25 16.80 -22.50 7.78
CA GLU A 25 17.54 -22.73 6.56
C GLU A 25 17.55 -21.49 5.66
N ASP A 26 16.41 -20.83 5.54
CA ASP A 26 16.27 -19.59 4.76
C ASP A 26 17.17 -18.49 5.33
N LEU A 27 17.13 -18.28 6.65
CA LEU A 27 18.01 -17.31 7.31
C LEU A 27 19.50 -17.64 7.09
N ARG A 28 19.88 -18.93 7.09
CA ARG A 28 21.26 -19.34 6.81
C ARG A 28 21.67 -18.93 5.39
N GLN A 29 20.82 -19.18 4.40
CA GLN A 29 21.09 -18.84 3.01
C GLN A 29 21.13 -17.32 2.81
N ASP A 30 20.22 -16.57 3.43
CA ASP A 30 20.19 -15.11 3.38
C ASP A 30 21.47 -14.47 3.92
N ILE A 31 22.00 -15.02 5.03
CA ILE A 31 23.30 -14.61 5.58
C ILE A 31 24.41 -14.86 4.55
N ILE A 32 24.47 -16.05 3.94
CA ILE A 32 25.51 -16.40 2.96
C ILE A 32 25.47 -15.44 1.76
N LEU A 33 24.27 -15.18 1.23
CA LEU A 33 24.09 -14.26 0.10
C LEU A 33 24.51 -12.83 0.45
N LYS A 34 24.12 -12.33 1.63
CA LYS A 34 24.49 -10.98 2.08
C LYS A 34 25.99 -10.84 2.32
N LEU A 35 26.65 -11.87 2.85
CA LEU A 35 28.11 -11.88 2.99
C LEU A 35 28.80 -11.81 1.63
N ALA A 36 28.32 -12.58 0.64
CA ALA A 36 28.86 -12.57 -0.71
C ALA A 36 28.66 -11.21 -1.42
N GLU A 37 27.48 -10.60 -1.27
CA GLU A 37 27.16 -9.28 -1.81
C GLU A 37 28.07 -8.20 -1.21
N VAL A 38 28.20 -8.18 0.12
CA VAL A 38 29.07 -7.21 0.81
C VAL A 38 30.53 -7.43 0.43
N ALA A 39 31.00 -8.68 0.36
CA ALA A 39 32.35 -8.99 -0.08
C ALA A 39 32.62 -8.50 -1.51
N SER A 40 31.68 -8.72 -2.44
CA SER A 40 31.80 -8.23 -3.81
C SER A 40 31.87 -6.71 -3.91
N ASN A 41 31.20 -5.98 -3.00
CA ASN A 41 31.21 -4.52 -2.96
C ASN A 41 32.41 -3.93 -2.21
N ASN A 42 33.18 -4.74 -1.47
CA ASN A 42 34.20 -4.25 -0.53
C ASN A 42 35.51 -3.77 -1.17
N GLY A 43 35.68 -3.91 -2.49
CA GLY A 43 36.69 -3.22 -3.32
C GLY A 43 38.17 -3.53 -3.09
N HIS A 44 38.67 -3.54 -1.85
CA HIS A 44 40.11 -3.45 -1.57
C HIS A 44 40.63 -4.25 -0.36
N GLU A 45 39.79 -4.85 0.49
CA GLU A 45 40.26 -5.66 1.64
C GLU A 45 39.50 -6.99 1.77
N PRO A 46 40.19 -8.11 2.09
CA PRO A 46 39.52 -9.36 2.44
C PRO A 46 38.57 -9.14 3.60
N PHE A 47 37.38 -9.71 3.49
CA PHE A 47 36.30 -9.45 4.42
C PHE A 47 36.65 -10.03 5.81
N ASN A 48 36.82 -9.17 6.81
CA ASN A 48 37.17 -9.56 8.17
C ASN A 48 36.05 -10.38 8.81
N GLU A 49 36.37 -11.45 9.54
CA GLU A 49 35.42 -12.29 10.28
C GLU A 49 34.53 -11.46 11.22
N GLY A 50 35.09 -10.46 11.91
CA GLY A 50 34.30 -9.56 12.76
C GLY A 50 33.27 -8.73 11.97
N ALA A 51 33.57 -8.37 10.73
CA ALA A 51 32.63 -7.70 9.83
C ALA A 51 31.54 -8.67 9.34
N MET A 52 31.89 -9.92 9.05
CA MET A 52 30.93 -10.97 8.70
C MET A 52 29.91 -11.23 9.82
N VAL A 53 30.38 -11.34 11.06
CA VAL A 53 29.52 -11.52 12.25
C VAL A 53 28.56 -10.34 12.43
N ARG A 54 29.00 -9.11 12.16
CA ARG A 54 28.12 -7.93 12.18
C ARG A 54 27.04 -8.02 11.11
N VAL A 55 27.40 -8.35 9.87
CA VAL A 55 26.43 -8.52 8.78
C VAL A 55 25.42 -9.60 9.12
N ALA A 56 25.86 -10.76 9.62
CA ALA A 56 24.97 -11.84 10.07
C ALA A 56 24.04 -11.42 11.22
N SER A 57 24.51 -10.57 12.13
CA SER A 57 23.65 -10.02 13.20
C SER A 57 22.61 -9.05 12.63
N TYR A 58 22.98 -8.22 11.64
CA TYR A 58 22.05 -7.30 10.98
C TYR A 58 20.98 -8.03 10.16
N THR A 59 21.33 -9.11 9.45
CA THR A 59 20.34 -9.89 8.69
C THR A 59 19.33 -10.56 9.62
N VAL A 60 19.76 -11.10 10.76
CA VAL A 60 18.85 -11.62 11.79
C VAL A 60 17.90 -10.53 12.30
N MET A 61 18.43 -9.34 12.58
CA MET A 61 17.59 -8.20 13.00
C MET A 61 16.61 -7.78 11.91
N SER A 62 17.01 -7.81 10.64
CA SER A 62 16.12 -7.53 9.50
C SER A 62 15.01 -8.57 9.41
N TYR A 63 15.35 -9.86 9.52
CA TYR A 63 14.38 -10.95 9.53
C TYR A 63 13.29 -10.73 10.60
N TRP A 64 13.68 -10.45 11.85
CA TRP A 64 12.72 -10.19 12.92
C TRP A 64 11.91 -8.92 12.70
N ARG A 65 12.53 -7.86 12.16
CA ARG A 65 11.84 -6.61 11.83
C ARG A 65 10.79 -6.83 10.74
N ASP A 66 11.12 -7.59 9.70
CA ASP A 66 10.21 -7.87 8.59
C ASP A 66 9.09 -8.82 9.03
N LEU A 67 9.40 -9.80 9.88
CA LEU A 67 8.40 -10.69 10.48
C LEU A 67 7.40 -9.91 11.35
N MET A 68 7.88 -9.00 12.21
CA MET A 68 7.04 -8.19 13.09
C MET A 68 6.28 -7.08 12.36
N ARG A 69 6.72 -6.70 11.15
CA ARG A 69 6.01 -5.75 10.28
C ARG A 69 4.87 -6.38 9.50
N LYS A 70 4.89 -7.70 9.28
CA LYS A 70 3.79 -8.39 8.63
C LYS A 70 2.56 -8.24 9.53
N PRO A 71 1.44 -7.68 9.05
CA PRO A 71 0.22 -7.67 9.85
C PRO A 71 -0.10 -9.13 10.19
N THR A 72 -0.47 -9.40 11.44
CA THR A 72 -0.96 -10.72 11.84
C THR A 72 -2.07 -11.08 10.87
N MET A 73 -1.81 -12.03 9.97
CA MET A 73 -2.83 -12.50 9.06
C MET A 73 -3.83 -13.27 9.90
N LEU A 74 -4.92 -12.60 10.27
CA LEU A 74 -6.06 -13.26 10.85
C LEU A 74 -6.59 -14.22 9.78
N ARG A 75 -6.84 -15.47 10.17
CA ARG A 75 -7.43 -16.46 9.27
C ARG A 75 -8.77 -15.91 8.79
N LEU A 76 -9.01 -15.89 7.48
CA LEU A 76 -10.23 -15.31 6.91
C LEU A 76 -11.51 -15.97 7.43
N SER A 77 -11.44 -17.27 7.76
CA SER A 77 -12.49 -18.04 8.43
C SER A 77 -12.39 -18.00 9.96
N GLY A 78 -11.72 -17.00 10.53
CA GLY A 78 -11.60 -16.79 11.96
C GLY A 78 -12.81 -16.02 12.48
N GLU A 79 -13.35 -16.46 13.61
CA GLU A 79 -14.45 -15.77 14.30
C GLU A 79 -13.94 -14.49 14.96
N VAL A 80 -14.66 -13.38 14.74
CA VAL A 80 -14.41 -12.07 15.34
C VAL A 80 -15.71 -11.52 15.92
N ASN A 81 -15.61 -10.79 17.03
CA ASN A 81 -16.75 -10.15 17.64
C ASN A 81 -17.30 -9.05 16.71
N ASN A 82 -18.58 -9.12 16.39
CA ASN A 82 -19.28 -8.21 15.48
C ASN A 82 -19.37 -6.75 15.99
N GLY A 83 -19.01 -6.48 17.25
CA GLY A 83 -19.03 -5.15 17.85
C GLY A 83 -20.42 -4.59 18.16
N ASN A 84 -21.49 -5.38 17.97
CA ASN A 84 -22.88 -4.94 18.13
C ASN A 84 -23.40 -5.03 19.58
N GLY A 85 -22.58 -5.52 20.52
CA GLY A 85 -22.92 -5.60 21.96
C GLY A 85 -23.87 -6.75 22.31
N ASP A 86 -24.25 -7.57 21.34
CA ASP A 86 -25.06 -8.78 21.40
C ASP A 86 -24.24 -10.06 21.66
N GLY A 87 -22.91 -9.98 21.55
CA GLY A 87 -21.99 -11.08 21.88
C GLY A 87 -21.89 -12.16 20.81
N GLU A 88 -22.48 -11.93 19.63
CA GLU A 88 -22.44 -12.85 18.51
C GLU A 88 -21.11 -12.73 17.75
N THR A 89 -20.52 -13.87 17.37
CA THR A 89 -19.28 -13.92 16.59
C THR A 89 -19.62 -14.01 15.10
N SER A 90 -18.97 -13.19 14.28
CA SER A 90 -19.08 -13.23 12.82
C SER A 90 -17.72 -13.61 12.23
N GLU A 91 -17.70 -14.29 11.09
CA GLU A 91 -16.42 -14.59 10.43
C GLU A 91 -15.79 -13.31 9.88
N LEU A 92 -14.46 -13.23 9.90
CA LEU A 92 -13.70 -12.07 9.43
C LEU A 92 -14.07 -11.63 8.00
N TRP A 93 -14.36 -12.57 7.10
CA TRP A 93 -14.77 -12.20 5.75
C TRP A 93 -16.13 -11.51 5.69
N GLN A 94 -17.04 -11.77 6.64
CA GLN A 94 -18.34 -11.10 6.71
C GLN A 94 -18.22 -9.65 7.22
N THR A 95 -17.11 -9.35 7.91
CA THR A 95 -16.78 -7.99 8.39
C THR A 95 -15.98 -7.16 7.40
N LEU A 96 -15.40 -7.78 6.37
CA LEU A 96 -14.87 -7.05 5.23
C LEU A 96 -16.07 -6.39 4.54
N ALA A 97 -16.04 -5.05 4.47
CA ALA A 97 -17.16 -4.26 3.98
C ALA A 97 -17.69 -4.84 2.67
N ASP A 98 -19.00 -5.16 2.69
CA ASP A 98 -19.78 -5.68 1.56
C ASP A 98 -19.34 -5.00 0.25
N ASP A 99 -19.18 -5.77 -0.83
CA ASP A 99 -18.64 -5.33 -2.15
C ASP A 99 -19.41 -4.12 -2.76
N LYS A 100 -20.51 -3.71 -2.10
CA LYS A 100 -21.33 -2.55 -2.37
C LYS A 100 -20.85 -1.23 -1.73
N ALA A 101 -19.84 -1.26 -0.86
CA ALA A 101 -19.33 -0.05 -0.18
C ALA A 101 -18.58 0.91 -1.12
N LEU A 102 -18.09 0.42 -2.26
CA LEU A 102 -17.44 1.21 -3.29
C LEU A 102 -18.28 1.19 -4.57
N ASP A 103 -18.95 2.31 -4.85
CA ASP A 103 -19.62 2.52 -6.15
C ASP A 103 -18.55 2.73 -7.24
N LEU A 104 -18.12 1.61 -7.83
CA LEU A 104 -17.14 1.57 -8.91
C LEU A 104 -17.59 2.40 -10.12
N GLU A 105 -18.89 2.47 -10.38
CA GLU A 105 -19.45 3.24 -11.49
C GLU A 105 -19.34 4.74 -11.21
N ALA A 106 -19.75 5.18 -10.02
CA ALA A 106 -19.57 6.57 -9.59
C ALA A 106 -18.09 6.97 -9.56
N TRP A 107 -17.19 6.06 -9.17
CA TRP A 107 -15.76 6.34 -9.16
C TRP A 107 -15.18 6.46 -10.58
N GLN A 108 -15.56 5.57 -11.49
CA GLN A 108 -15.16 5.65 -12.90
C GLN A 108 -15.70 6.91 -13.58
N ASP A 109 -16.95 7.29 -13.31
CA ASP A 109 -17.56 8.52 -13.80
C ASP A 109 -16.82 9.75 -13.27
N ALA A 110 -16.48 9.79 -11.98
CA ALA A 110 -15.70 10.88 -11.39
C ALA A 110 -14.32 11.00 -12.04
N LYS A 111 -13.64 9.88 -12.30
CA LYS A 111 -12.33 9.85 -12.96
C LYS A 111 -12.41 10.32 -14.42
N ARG A 112 -13.42 9.86 -15.16
CA ARG A 112 -13.69 10.32 -16.54
C ARG A 112 -14.00 11.81 -16.57
N TRP A 113 -14.79 12.30 -15.62
CA TRP A 113 -15.09 13.71 -15.51
C TRP A 113 -13.84 14.56 -15.20
N LEU A 114 -12.98 14.10 -14.31
CA LEU A 114 -11.74 14.79 -13.95
C LEU A 114 -10.78 14.89 -15.16
N LEU A 115 -10.62 13.79 -15.91
CA LEU A 115 -9.79 13.74 -17.12
C LEU A 115 -10.36 14.60 -18.25
N GLY A 116 -11.70 14.61 -18.40
CA GLY A 116 -12.42 15.41 -19.39
C GLY A 116 -12.73 16.84 -18.96
N CYS A 117 -12.23 17.29 -17.81
CA CYS A 117 -12.66 18.55 -17.20
C CYS A 117 -12.30 19.75 -18.10
N PRO A 118 -13.28 20.60 -18.50
CA PRO A 118 -13.01 21.75 -19.34
C PRO A 118 -12.02 22.73 -18.70
N ARG A 119 -10.96 23.10 -19.43
CA ARG A 119 -9.91 24.03 -18.96
C ARG A 119 -10.46 25.36 -18.43
N ALA A 120 -11.58 25.85 -18.98
CA ALA A 120 -12.24 27.07 -18.52
C ALA A 120 -12.78 26.94 -17.08
N LEU A 121 -13.30 25.77 -16.71
CA LEU A 121 -13.80 25.50 -15.37
C LEU A 121 -12.66 25.45 -14.35
N VAL A 122 -11.52 24.86 -14.72
CA VAL A 122 -10.31 24.81 -13.89
C VAL A 122 -9.79 26.22 -13.60
N LYS A 123 -9.75 27.09 -14.62
CA LYS A 123 -9.37 28.51 -14.44
C LYS A 123 -10.29 29.24 -13.47
N ILE A 124 -11.59 29.02 -13.59
CA ILE A 124 -12.60 29.60 -12.69
C ILE A 124 -12.41 29.09 -11.25
N ALA A 125 -12.15 27.79 -11.08
CA ALA A 125 -11.89 27.19 -9.77
C ALA A 125 -10.64 27.79 -9.11
N HIS A 126 -9.55 27.95 -9.86
CA HIS A 126 -8.31 28.56 -9.37
C HIS A 126 -8.52 30.01 -8.92
N LYS A 127 -9.25 30.82 -9.71
CA LYS A 127 -9.62 32.18 -9.33
C LYS A 127 -10.43 32.22 -8.04
N ARG A 128 -11.40 31.32 -7.88
CA ARG A 128 -12.18 31.19 -6.65
C ARG A 128 -11.33 30.81 -5.44
N ALA A 129 -10.40 29.87 -5.60
CA ALA A 129 -9.49 29.45 -4.55
C ALA A 129 -8.57 30.60 -4.10
N ASN A 130 -8.13 31.43 -5.03
CA ASN A 130 -7.32 32.63 -4.76
C ASN A 130 -8.13 33.84 -4.22
N GLY A 131 -9.46 33.76 -4.17
CA GLY A 131 -10.32 34.89 -3.81
C GLY A 131 -10.43 35.99 -4.87
N GLU A 132 -10.04 35.71 -6.12
CA GLU A 132 -10.14 36.66 -7.24
C GLU A 132 -11.58 36.79 -7.75
N THR A 133 -11.94 37.97 -8.27
CA THR A 133 -13.28 38.19 -8.84
C THR A 133 -13.41 37.57 -10.23
N LEU A 134 -14.52 36.87 -10.48
CA LEU A 134 -14.81 36.29 -11.80
C LEU A 134 -15.28 37.37 -12.77
N THR A 135 -14.80 37.29 -14.01
CA THR A 135 -15.30 38.11 -15.13
C THR A 135 -16.75 37.75 -15.47
N ASN A 136 -17.53 38.68 -16.01
CA ASN A 136 -18.93 38.41 -16.41
C ASN A 136 -19.08 37.21 -17.36
N LYS A 137 -18.13 37.03 -18.30
CA LYS A 137 -18.11 35.85 -19.20
C LYS A 137 -17.91 34.53 -18.44
N GLU A 138 -17.03 34.51 -17.44
CA GLU A 138 -16.75 33.35 -16.60
C GLU A 138 -17.95 32.98 -15.72
N ARG A 139 -18.62 33.99 -15.13
CA ARG A 139 -19.86 33.78 -14.36
C ARG A 139 -20.96 33.20 -15.26
N ALA A 140 -21.16 33.78 -16.45
CA ALA A 140 -22.15 33.29 -17.40
C ALA A 140 -21.88 31.84 -17.83
N TYR A 141 -20.61 31.51 -18.09
CA TYR A 141 -20.18 30.13 -18.40
C TYR A 141 -20.47 29.18 -17.23
N PHE A 142 -20.08 29.54 -16.01
CA PHE A 142 -20.31 28.74 -14.81
C PHE A 142 -21.80 28.51 -14.54
N SER A 143 -22.63 29.55 -14.67
CA SER A 143 -24.08 29.44 -14.51
C SER A 143 -24.70 28.49 -15.53
N ARG A 144 -24.33 28.61 -16.81
CA ARG A 144 -24.82 27.71 -17.88
C ARG A 144 -24.45 26.25 -17.59
N LEU A 145 -23.21 25.99 -17.16
CA LEU A 145 -22.77 24.65 -16.79
C LEU A 145 -23.58 24.10 -15.62
N ARG A 146 -23.79 24.89 -14.57
CA ARG A 146 -24.58 24.49 -13.39
C ARG A 146 -26.03 24.15 -13.76
N THR A 147 -26.67 24.96 -14.60
CA THR A 147 -28.02 24.67 -15.12
C THR A 147 -28.06 23.38 -15.92
N ARG A 148 -27.02 23.10 -16.73
CA ARG A 148 -26.94 21.86 -17.52
C ARG A 148 -26.81 20.62 -16.63
N GLU A 149 -25.95 20.66 -15.62
CA GLU A 149 -25.79 19.53 -14.69
C GLU A 149 -27.07 19.30 -13.86
N LEU A 150 -27.72 20.36 -13.36
CA LEU A 150 -28.99 20.25 -12.63
C LEU A 150 -30.08 19.54 -13.46
N LYS A 151 -30.18 19.87 -14.76
CA LYS A 151 -31.13 19.19 -15.66
C LYS A 151 -30.82 17.69 -15.80
N LYS A 152 -29.54 17.30 -15.89
CA LYS A 152 -29.16 15.88 -15.95
C LYS A 152 -29.53 15.15 -14.65
N TYR A 153 -29.28 15.78 -13.50
CA TYR A 153 -29.67 15.20 -12.20
C TYR A 153 -31.19 15.05 -12.09
N GLN A 154 -31.96 16.07 -12.46
CA GLN A 154 -33.43 16.02 -12.47
C GLN A 154 -33.96 14.92 -13.39
N GLN A 155 -33.37 14.77 -14.58
CA GLN A 155 -33.72 13.71 -15.52
C GLN A 155 -33.39 12.32 -14.99
N LYS A 156 -32.22 12.14 -14.35
CA LYS A 156 -31.86 10.88 -13.68
C LYS A 156 -32.87 10.54 -12.59
N VAL A 157 -33.14 11.48 -11.67
CA VAL A 157 -34.11 11.30 -10.57
C VAL A 157 -35.50 10.98 -11.10
N SER A 158 -35.97 11.65 -12.16
CA SER A 158 -37.27 11.34 -12.75
C SER A 158 -37.32 9.93 -13.36
N ILE A 159 -36.23 9.46 -13.97
CA ILE A 159 -36.15 8.10 -14.53
C ILE A 159 -36.10 7.06 -13.40
N THR A 160 -35.35 7.29 -12.34
CA THR A 160 -35.24 6.39 -11.19
C THR A 160 -36.53 6.33 -10.35
N CYS A 161 -37.40 7.34 -10.43
CA CYS A 161 -38.68 7.39 -9.70
C CYS A 161 -39.87 6.86 -10.52
N CYS A 162 -39.69 6.58 -11.82
CA CYS A 162 -40.68 5.97 -12.69
C CYS A 162 -40.50 4.45 -12.89
N VAL A 163 -39.55 3.83 -12.18
CA VAL A 163 -39.31 2.39 -12.10
C VAL A 163 -39.57 1.93 -10.67
#